data_AF-A0A7X7MNT5-F1
#
_entry.id   AF-A0A7X7MNT5-F1
#
_cell.length_a   1.000
_cell.length_b   1.000
_cell.length_c   1.000
_cell.angle_alpha   90.00
_cell.angle_beta   90.00
_cell.angle_gamma   90.00
#
_symmetry.space_group_name_H-M   'P 1'
#
loop_
_entity.id
_entity.type
_entity.pdbx_description
1 polymer ?
#
loop_
_entity_poly.entity_id
_entity_poly.type
_entity_poly.pdbx_seq_one_letter_code
_entity_poly.pdbx_strand_id
1 'polypeptide(L)'
;MATRLTANEWEAEFGRHLRDLRLRQNIDQRQLAERADVALNAVKRLEAGKGATVTSLIKVLRALGREEWLGTLAPQVTVSPLQMLKDKKPVRQRASRTKEAPRV
;
A
#
# COMPACT_ATOMS: atom_id res chain seq x y z
N MET A 1 -21.78 9.06 17.55
CA MET A 1 -22.33 9.14 16.18
C MET A 1 -21.14 9.26 15.24
N ALA A 2 -20.83 8.22 14.45
CA ALA A 2 -19.73 8.31 13.49
C ALA A 2 -20.14 9.25 12.36
N THR A 3 -19.52 10.42 12.27
CA THR A 3 -19.74 11.36 11.17
C THR A 3 -19.29 10.70 9.88
N ARG A 4 -20.23 10.31 9.01
CA ARG A 4 -19.89 9.82 7.67
C ARG A 4 -19.54 11.03 6.81
N LEU A 5 -18.25 11.19 6.53
CA LEU A 5 -17.78 12.11 5.51
C LEU A 5 -18.22 11.61 4.12
N THR A 6 -18.60 12.54 3.26
CA THR A 6 -18.83 12.32 1.83
C THR A 6 -17.50 12.10 1.10
N ALA A 7 -17.56 11.56 -0.12
CA ALA A 7 -16.36 11.34 -0.93
C ALA A 7 -15.55 12.64 -1.14
N ASN A 8 -16.24 13.75 -1.43
CA ASN A 8 -15.59 15.04 -1.64
C ASN A 8 -14.91 15.58 -0.37
N GLU A 9 -15.51 15.33 0.80
CA GLU A 9 -14.91 15.73 2.08
C GLU A 9 -13.65 14.91 2.38
N TRP A 10 -13.67 13.61 2.09
CA TRP A 10 -12.48 12.75 2.16
C TRP A 10 -11.38 13.20 1.19
N GLU A 11 -11.73 13.54 -0.05
CA GLU A 11 -10.77 14.07 -1.03
C GLU A 11 -10.15 15.39 -0.54
N ALA A 12 -10.96 16.29 0.05
CA ALA A 12 -10.47 17.55 0.59
C ALA A 12 -9.56 17.35 1.79
N GLU A 13 -9.89 16.43 2.72
CA GLU A 13 -9.05 16.10 3.86
C GLU A 13 -7.73 15.48 3.44
N PHE A 14 -7.78 14.52 2.54
CA PHE A 14 -6.61 13.87 2.03
C PHE A 14 -5.70 14.84 1.25
N GLY A 15 -6.29 15.74 0.44
CA GLY A 15 -5.56 16.81 -0.22
C GLY A 15 -4.84 17.75 0.74
N ARG A 16 -5.48 18.10 1.89
CA ARG A 16 -4.82 18.86 2.96
C ARG A 16 -3.62 18.12 3.54
N HIS A 17 -3.73 16.81 3.80
CA HIS A 17 -2.61 16.02 4.31
C HIS A 17 -1.42 15.99 3.34
N LEU A 18 -1.68 15.85 2.03
CA LEU A 18 -0.63 15.90 1.01
C LEU A 18 0.05 17.29 0.99
N ARG A 19 -0.73 18.37 1.07
CA ARG A 19 -0.21 19.74 1.14
C ARG A 19 0.68 19.94 2.38
N ASP A 20 0.23 19.46 3.54
CA ASP A 20 0.99 19.60 4.79
C ASP A 20 2.31 18.82 4.73
N LEU A 21 2.30 17.60 4.17
CA LEU A 21 3.51 16.82 3.92
C LEU A 21 4.48 17.57 3.00
N ARG A 22 3.98 18.15 1.91
CA ARG A 22 4.79 18.96 1.00
C ARG A 22 5.43 20.15 1.72
N LEU A 23 4.64 20.90 2.51
CA LEU A 23 5.12 22.06 3.25
C LEU A 23 6.15 21.68 4.31
N ARG A 24 6.00 20.54 4.99
CA ARG A 24 7.00 20.01 5.93
C ARG A 24 8.33 19.67 5.26
N GLN A 25 8.32 19.35 3.97
CA GLN A 25 9.54 19.15 3.17
C GLN A 25 10.10 20.44 2.57
N ASN A 26 9.46 21.58 2.81
CA ASN A 26 9.84 22.90 2.31
C ASN A 26 10.01 22.95 0.78
N ILE A 27 9.06 22.36 0.05
CA ILE A 27 9.04 22.40 -1.42
C ILE A 27 7.74 23.01 -1.94
N ASP A 28 7.80 23.66 -3.09
CA ASP A 28 6.62 24.17 -3.78
C ASP A 28 5.92 23.07 -4.61
N GLN A 29 4.72 23.39 -5.13
CA GLN A 29 3.92 22.44 -5.92
C GLN A 29 4.60 22.04 -7.25
N ARG A 30 5.43 22.92 -7.82
CA ARG A 30 6.14 22.66 -9.08
C ARG A 30 7.29 21.70 -8.85
N GLN A 31 8.07 21.91 -7.80
CA GLN A 31 9.11 21.00 -7.36
C GLN A 31 8.54 19.62 -7.02
N LEU A 32 7.39 19.56 -6.35
CA LEU A 32 6.72 18.27 -6.10
C LEU A 32 6.26 17.60 -7.41
N ALA A 33 5.70 18.36 -8.34
CA ALA A 33 5.26 17.84 -9.64
C ALA A 33 6.44 17.27 -10.45
N GLU A 34 7.58 17.97 -10.45
CA GLU A 34 8.82 17.54 -11.09
C GLU A 34 9.37 16.26 -10.43
N ARG A 35 9.44 16.21 -9.09
CA ARG A 35 9.87 15.00 -8.35
C ARG A 35 8.96 13.79 -8.56
N ALA A 36 7.66 14.03 -8.68
CA ALA A 36 6.66 12.98 -8.88
C ALA A 36 6.49 12.58 -10.36
N ASP A 37 7.12 13.26 -11.31
CA ASP A 37 6.91 13.03 -12.75
C ASP A 37 5.42 13.09 -13.14
N VAL A 38 4.77 14.20 -12.76
CA VAL A 38 3.37 14.50 -13.07
C VAL A 38 3.20 15.96 -13.48
N ALA A 39 2.12 16.26 -14.20
CA ALA A 39 1.77 17.66 -14.52
C ALA A 39 1.47 18.46 -13.23
N LEU A 40 1.88 19.73 -13.19
CA LEU A 40 1.59 20.65 -12.07
C LEU A 40 0.10 20.70 -11.71
N ASN A 41 -0.78 20.61 -12.71
CA ASN A 41 -2.22 20.61 -12.48
C ASN A 41 -2.70 19.38 -11.68
N ALA A 42 -2.04 18.23 -11.81
CA ALA A 42 -2.37 17.04 -11.04
C ALA A 42 -2.09 17.26 -9.54
N VAL A 43 -0.94 17.86 -9.20
CA VAL A 43 -0.60 18.23 -7.80
C VAL A 43 -1.61 19.24 -7.25
N LYS A 44 -1.95 20.28 -8.04
CA LYS A 44 -2.96 21.28 -7.63
C LYS A 44 -4.32 20.66 -7.33
N ARG A 45 -4.79 19.74 -8.17
CA ARG A 45 -6.07 19.06 -7.98
C ARG A 45 -6.05 18.12 -6.78
N LEU A 46 -4.95 17.38 -6.59
CA LEU A 46 -4.75 16.52 -5.43
C LEU A 46 -4.81 17.32 -4.13
N GLU A 47 -4.02 18.39 -4.00
CA GLU A 47 -4.00 19.22 -2.79
C GLU A 47 -5.31 19.98 -2.55
N ALA A 48 -6.08 20.24 -3.60
CA ALA A 48 -7.38 20.90 -3.52
C ALA A 48 -8.55 19.92 -3.30
N GLY A 49 -8.32 18.60 -3.28
CA GLY A 49 -9.38 17.59 -3.18
C GLY A 49 -10.39 17.64 -4.32
N LYS A 50 -9.92 17.90 -5.55
CA LYS A 50 -10.76 17.95 -6.77
C LYS A 50 -10.64 16.68 -7.61
N GLY A 51 -10.24 15.57 -7.01
CA GLY A 51 -9.97 14.31 -7.70
C GLY A 51 -8.70 14.31 -8.58
N ALA A 52 -8.10 13.13 -8.68
CA ALA A 52 -6.98 12.82 -9.56
C ALA A 52 -7.00 11.31 -9.89
N THR A 53 -6.15 10.89 -10.82
CA THR A 53 -5.98 9.46 -11.10
C THR A 53 -5.24 8.79 -9.93
N VAL A 54 -5.51 7.51 -9.72
CA VAL A 54 -4.77 6.68 -8.75
C VAL A 54 -3.27 6.70 -9.07
N THR A 55 -2.89 6.68 -10.34
CA THR A 55 -1.49 6.77 -10.78
C THR A 55 -0.82 8.07 -10.33
N SER A 56 -1.49 9.22 -10.49
CA SER A 56 -0.97 10.52 -10.01
C SER A 56 -0.83 10.53 -8.50
N LEU A 57 -1.77 9.93 -7.78
CA LEU A 57 -1.69 9.82 -6.33
C LEU A 57 -0.47 8.98 -5.89
N ILE A 58 -0.30 7.78 -6.46
CA ILE A 58 0.82 6.90 -6.13
C ILE A 58 2.16 7.60 -6.38
N LYS A 59 2.31 8.26 -7.54
CA LYS A 59 3.52 9.02 -7.89
C LYS A 59 3.82 10.14 -6.89
N VAL A 60 2.80 10.90 -6.47
CA VAL A 60 2.94 11.98 -5.49
C VAL A 60 3.28 11.44 -4.10
N LEU A 61 2.63 10.36 -3.65
CA LEU A 61 2.95 9.71 -2.38
C LEU A 61 4.39 9.21 -2.34
N ARG A 62 4.87 8.58 -3.43
CA ARG A 62 6.26 8.17 -3.54
C ARG A 62 7.22 9.37 -3.46
N ALA A 63 6.94 10.45 -4.18
CA ALA A 63 7.76 11.66 -4.13
C ALA A 63 7.79 12.33 -2.74
N LEU A 64 6.72 12.15 -1.95
CA LEU A 64 6.63 12.59 -0.56
C LEU A 64 7.20 11.57 0.44
N GLY A 65 7.68 10.41 -0.02
CA GLY A 65 8.19 9.33 0.85
C GLY A 65 7.11 8.72 1.74
N ARG A 66 5.88 8.61 1.23
CA ARG A 66 4.68 8.10 1.92
C ARG A 66 3.97 6.96 1.18
N GLU A 67 4.70 6.20 0.35
CA GLU A 67 4.12 5.07 -0.39
C GLU A 67 3.67 3.93 0.54
N GLU A 68 4.20 3.83 1.76
CA GLU A 68 3.84 2.84 2.76
C GLU A 68 2.36 2.91 3.18
N TRP A 69 1.74 4.09 3.07
CA TRP A 69 0.31 4.26 3.36
C TRP A 69 -0.59 3.42 2.46
N LEU A 70 -0.17 3.19 1.21
CA LEU A 70 -0.91 2.34 0.28
C LEU A 70 -0.98 0.90 0.79
N GLY A 71 0.05 0.41 1.48
CA GLY A 71 0.07 -0.92 2.10
C GLY A 71 -0.92 -1.07 3.25
N THR A 72 -1.30 0.02 3.91
CA THR A 72 -2.28 0.01 5.01
C THR A 72 -3.72 -0.08 4.54
N LEU A 73 -3.99 0.15 3.26
CA LEU A 73 -5.33 0.01 2.67
C LEU A 73 -5.75 -1.45 2.53
N ALA A 74 -4.78 -2.37 2.42
CA ALA A 74 -5.05 -3.80 2.37
C ALA A 74 -5.35 -4.33 3.78
N PRO A 75 -6.28 -5.29 3.93
CA PRO A 75 -6.47 -6.00 5.18
C PRO A 75 -5.15 -6.64 5.60
N GLN A 76 -4.68 -6.34 6.81
CA GLN A 76 -3.57 -7.07 7.39
C GLN A 76 -4.04 -8.51 7.58
N VAL A 77 -3.45 -9.46 6.85
CA VAL A 77 -3.75 -10.88 7.01
C VAL A 77 -3.20 -11.31 8.36
N THR A 78 -3.99 -11.15 9.40
CA THR A 78 -3.72 -11.79 10.70
C THR A 78 -3.94 -13.27 10.48
N VAL A 79 -2.85 -14.00 10.22
CA VAL A 79 -2.88 -15.47 10.24
C VAL A 79 -3.37 -15.84 11.64
N SER A 80 -4.57 -16.41 11.73
CA SER A 80 -5.10 -16.84 13.03
C SER A 80 -4.18 -17.96 13.54
N PRO A 81 -3.68 -17.92 14.80
CA PRO A 81 -2.89 -19.01 15.37
C PRO A 81 -3.58 -20.39 15.23
N LEU A 82 -4.91 -20.41 15.17
CA LEU A 82 -5.71 -21.60 14.93
C LEU A 82 -5.59 -22.17 13.50
N GLN A 83 -5.29 -21.34 12.50
CA GLN A 83 -5.01 -21.80 11.13
C GLN A 83 -3.64 -22.48 11.03
N MET A 84 -2.62 -21.96 11.72
CA MET A 84 -1.29 -22.60 11.79
C MET A 84 -1.33 -24.00 12.42
N LEU A 85 -2.25 -24.25 13.34
CA LEU A 85 -2.45 -25.58 13.92
C LEU A 85 -3.13 -26.56 12.95
N LYS A 86 -3.97 -26.08 12.02
CA LYS A 86 -4.66 -26.92 11.02
C LYS A 86 -3.74 -27.34 9.88
N ASP A 87 -2.72 -26.56 9.57
CA ASP A 87 -1.75 -26.84 8.50
C ASP A 87 -0.65 -27.84 8.92
N LYS A 88 -0.56 -28.19 10.21
CA LYS A 88 0.26 -29.31 10.72
C LYS A 88 -0.40 -30.68 10.48
N LYS A 89 -1.01 -30.90 9.31
CA LYS A 89 -1.36 -32.27 8.91
C LYS A 89 -0.07 -33.00 8.55
N PRO A 90 0.20 -34.20 9.11
CA PRO A 90 1.41 -34.93 8.80
C PRO A 90 1.44 -35.24 7.30
N VAL A 91 2.49 -34.77 6.63
CA VAL A 91 2.80 -35.16 5.25
C VAL A 91 2.91 -36.68 5.25
N ARG A 92 2.04 -37.36 4.48
CA ARG A 92 2.04 -38.83 4.38
C ARG A 92 3.42 -39.29 3.91
N GLN A 93 4.24 -39.80 4.82
CA GLN A 93 5.44 -40.53 4.44
C GLN A 93 5.01 -41.89 3.89
N ARG A 94 5.30 -42.12 2.62
CA ARG A 94 5.13 -43.43 1.99
C ARG A 94 6.42 -44.22 2.26
N ALA A 95 6.31 -45.42 2.81
CA ALA A 95 7.46 -46.30 2.91
C ALA A 95 8.03 -46.57 1.51
N SER A 96 9.29 -46.21 1.27
CA SER A 96 10.02 -46.66 0.08
C SER A 96 10.55 -48.06 0.35
N ARG A 97 10.46 -48.94 -0.66
CA ARG A 97 11.12 -50.25 -0.59
C ARG A 97 12.63 -50.03 -0.68
N THR A 98 13.36 -50.48 0.33
CA THR A 98 14.83 -50.57 0.27
C THR A 98 15.21 -51.49 -0.89
N LYS A 99 15.96 -50.97 -1.87
CA LYS A 99 16.61 -51.81 -2.88
C LYS A 99 17.74 -52.57 -2.19
N GLU A 100 17.52 -53.85 -1.94
CA GLU A 100 18.58 -54.77 -1.55
C GLU A 100 19.45 -55.04 -2.79
N ALA A 101 20.76 -54.81 -2.67
CA ALA A 101 21.76 -55.21 -3.66
C ALA A 101 23.13 -55.30 -2.98
N PRO A 102 24.07 -56.12 -3.47
CA PRO A 102 24.02 -57.53 -3.86
C PRO A 102 24.81 -58.38 -2.83
N ARG A 103 24.76 -59.72 -2.90
CA ARG A 103 25.74 -60.59 -2.21
C ARG A 103 26.53 -61.39 -3.26
N VAL A 104 27.86 -61.23 -3.15
CA VAL A 104 28.99 -62.01 -3.69
C VAL A 104 28.72 -63.14 -4.66
#